data_AF-A0A562NCB3-F1
#
_entry.id   AF-A0A562NCB3-F1
#
_cell.length_a   1.000
_cell.length_b   1.000
_cell.length_c   1.000
_cell.angle_alpha   90.00
_cell.angle_beta   90.00
_cell.angle_gamma   90.00
#
_symmetry.space_group_name_H-M   'P 1'
#
loop_
_entity.id
_entity.type
_entity.pdbx_description
1 polymer ?
#
loop_
_entity_poly.entity_id
_entity_poly.type
_entity_poly.pdbx_seq_one_letter_code
_entity_poly.pdbx_strand_id
1 'polypeptide(L)' 'MAGLAAARARGCKGDRKFALAKAQARLAQASVAQRDTSVSDLCKELGIKRVTLYRYVGPKGELRNYGRRVLGLA' A
#
# COMPACT_ATOMS: atom_id res chain seq x y z
N MET A 1 32.50 -2.70 -2.95
CA MET A 1 31.28 -2.91 -2.14
C MET A 1 31.16 -1.99 -0.90
N ALA A 2 32.08 -1.05 -0.65
CA ALA A 2 32.02 -0.19 0.55
C ALA A 2 30.83 0.80 0.59
N GLY A 3 30.43 1.37 -0.55
CA GLY A 3 29.36 2.38 -0.59
C GLY A 3 27.95 1.83 -0.28
N LEU A 4 27.64 0.61 -0.74
CA LEU A 4 26.35 -0.04 -0.46
C LEU A 4 26.21 -0.42 1.01
N ALA A 5 27.28 -0.89 1.64
CA ALA A 5 27.30 -1.21 3.06
C ALA A 5 27.10 0.06 3.92
N ALA A 6 27.80 1.15 3.59
CA ALA A 6 27.64 2.43 4.27
C ALA A 6 26.22 3.02 4.09
N ALA A 7 25.62 2.89 2.91
CA ALA A 7 24.24 3.30 2.67
C ALA A 7 23.23 2.49 3.49
N ARG A 8 23.42 1.16 3.59
CA ARG A 8 22.59 0.30 4.44
C ARG A 8 22.76 0.62 5.93
N ALA A 9 23.98 0.92 6.38
CA ALA A 9 24.25 1.34 7.77
C ALA A 9 23.55 2.68 8.12
N ARG A 10 23.36 3.56 7.13
CA ARG A 10 22.55 4.79 7.27
C ARG A 10 21.03 4.55 7.18
N GLY A 11 20.59 3.29 7.06
CA GLY A 11 19.17 2.94 6.96
C GLY A 11 18.57 3.06 5.56
N CYS A 12 19.37 3.29 4.52
CA CYS A 12 18.85 3.34 3.15
C CYS A 12 18.51 1.91 2.67
N LYS A 13 17.23 1.58 2.70
CA LYS A 13 16.70 0.36 2.10
C LYS A 13 16.46 0.59 0.61
N GLY A 14 17.33 0.05 -0.24
CA GLY A 14 17.28 0.19 -1.72
C GLY A 14 16.16 -0.60 -2.39
N ASP A 15 15.00 -0.70 -1.75
CA ASP A 15 13.85 -1.44 -2.26
C ASP A 15 12.98 -0.57 -3.17
N ARG A 16 12.20 -1.23 -4.03
CA ARG A 16 11.18 -0.56 -4.83
C ARG A 16 10.15 0.09 -3.92
N LYS A 17 9.95 1.41 -4.08
CA LYS A 17 8.91 2.15 -3.35
C LYS A 17 7.53 1.53 -3.60
N PHE A 18 6.69 1.55 -2.57
CA PHE A 18 5.31 1.10 -2.68
C PHE A 18 4.51 2.03 -3.60
N ALA A 19 3.48 1.47 -4.24
CA ALA A 19 2.59 2.21 -5.12
C ALA A 19 1.57 3.08 -4.36
N LEU A 20 1.30 2.76 -3.09
CA LEU A 20 0.41 3.52 -2.21
C LEU A 20 1.18 4.01 -0.97
N ALA A 21 0.89 5.24 -0.56
CA ALA A 21 1.33 5.77 0.72
C ALA A 21 0.56 5.12 1.88
N LYS A 22 1.12 5.19 3.10
CA LYS A 22 0.48 4.65 4.32
C LYS A 22 -0.93 5.22 4.56
N ALA A 23 -1.09 6.52 4.34
CA ALA A 23 -2.39 7.19 4.49
C ALA A 23 -3.41 6.66 3.49
N GLN A 24 -3.02 6.53 2.22
CA GLN A 24 -3.88 5.99 1.16
C GLN A 24 -4.25 4.53 1.42
N ALA A 25 -3.33 3.72 1.97
CA ALA A 25 -3.62 2.34 2.33
C ALA A 25 -4.67 2.23 3.45
N ARG A 26 -4.63 3.12 4.45
CA ARG A 26 -5.64 3.19 5.51
C ARG A 26 -7.00 3.67 4.99
N LEU A 27 -6.98 4.69 4.13
CA LEU A 27 -8.20 5.19 3.49
C LEU A 27 -8.84 4.09 2.65
N ALA A 28 -8.07 3.44 1.77
CA ALA A 28 -8.54 2.32 0.97
C ALA A 28 -9.13 1.20 1.82
N GLN A 29 -8.52 0.90 2.97
CA GLN A 29 -9.03 -0.09 3.91
C GLN A 29 -10.43 0.28 4.44
N ALA A 30 -10.58 1.52 4.93
CA ALA A 30 -11.84 2.01 5.48
C ALA A 30 -12.94 2.11 4.40
N SER A 31 -12.59 2.65 3.23
CA SER A 31 -13.53 2.82 2.13
C SER A 31 -14.03 1.48 1.59
N VAL A 32 -13.16 0.47 1.44
CA VAL A 32 -13.58 -0.86 0.95
C VAL A 32 -14.42 -1.63 1.99
N ALA A 33 -14.26 -1.34 3.29
CA ALA A 33 -15.12 -1.93 4.32
C ALA A 33 -16.57 -1.40 4.26
N GLN A 34 -16.78 -0.22 3.69
CA GLN A 34 -18.10 0.38 3.53
C GLN A 34 -18.77 -0.10 2.25
N ARG A 35 -20.00 -0.63 2.38
CA ARG A 35 -20.75 -1.28 1.29
C ARG A 35 -21.13 -0.32 0.16
N ASP A 36 -21.28 0.96 0.45
CA ASP A 36 -21.71 1.97 -0.52
C ASP A 36 -20.56 2.50 -1.38
N THR A 37 -19.32 2.09 -1.10
CA THR A 37 -18.15 2.59 -1.83
C THR A 37 -17.99 1.89 -3.18
N SER A 38 -18.07 2.66 -4.26
CA SER A 38 -17.68 2.21 -5.60
C SER A 38 -16.15 2.03 -5.67
N VAL A 39 -15.71 0.78 -5.89
CA VAL A 39 -14.28 0.46 -6.11
C VAL A 39 -13.70 1.22 -7.30
N SER A 40 -14.53 1.51 -8.31
CA SER A 40 -14.11 2.23 -9.51
C SER A 40 -13.69 3.66 -9.19
N ASP A 41 -14.51 4.36 -8.40
CA ASP A 41 -14.30 5.77 -8.10
C ASP A 41 -13.22 5.95 -7.06
N LEU A 42 -13.15 5.05 -6.07
CA LEU A 42 -12.02 4.95 -5.14
C LEU A 42 -10.68 4.78 -5.88
N CYS A 43 -10.64 3.96 -6.92
CA CYS A 43 -9.42 3.78 -7.73
C CYS A 43 -9.04 5.05 -8.49
N LYS A 44 -10.02 5.80 -9.02
CA LYS A 44 -9.79 7.07 -9.71
C LYS A 44 -9.24 8.13 -8.74
N GLU A 45 -9.85 8.26 -7.57
CA GLU A 45 -9.43 9.20 -6.53
C GLU A 45 -8.00 8.91 -6.04
N LEU A 46 -7.68 7.63 -5.84
CA LEU A 46 -6.34 7.20 -5.42
C LEU A 46 -5.31 7.20 -6.56
N GLY A 47 -5.73 7.42 -7.82
CA GLY A 47 -4.85 7.38 -8.99
C GLY A 47 -4.25 5.99 -9.27
N ILE A 48 -4.93 4.92 -8.83
CA ILE A 48 -4.45 3.54 -8.99
C ILE A 48 -5.39 2.70 -9.85
N LYS A 49 -4.86 1.60 -10.39
CA LYS A 49 -5.68 0.58 -11.04
C LYS A 49 -6.31 -0.36 -10.00
N ARG A 50 -7.45 -0.96 -10.33
CA ARG A 50 -8.13 -1.97 -9.49
C ARG A 50 -7.20 -3.12 -9.08
N VAL A 51 -6.31 -3.53 -9.97
CA VAL A 51 -5.29 -4.58 -9.70
C VAL A 51 -4.39 -4.18 -8.53
N THR A 52 -3.99 -2.91 -8.45
CA THR A 52 -3.20 -2.40 -7.33
C THR A 52 -4.03 -2.40 -6.06
N LEU A 53 -5.28 -1.92 -6.08
CA LEU A 53 -6.15 -1.92 -4.90
C LEU A 53 -6.31 -3.35 -4.33
N TYR A 54 -6.66 -4.32 -5.17
CA TYR A 54 -6.86 -5.72 -4.75
C TYR A 54 -5.60 -6.42 -4.28
N ARG A 55 -4.41 -5.93 -4.64
CA ARG A 55 -3.15 -6.44 -4.09
C ARG A 55 -2.94 -6.01 -2.64
N TYR A 56 -3.55 -4.90 -2.22
CA TYR A 56 -3.38 -4.30 -0.90
C TYR A 56 -4.54 -4.62 0.04
N VAL A 57 -5.78 -4.64 -0.46
CA VAL A 57 -7.01 -4.77 0.34
C VAL A 57 -7.93 -5.85 -0.24
N GLY A 58 -8.56 -6.64 0.64
CA GLY A 58 -9.59 -7.62 0.31
C GLY A 58 -11.01 -7.02 0.28
N PRO A 59 -12.02 -7.77 -0.20
CA PRO A 59 -13.37 -7.27 -0.41
C PRO A 59 -14.12 -6.85 0.87
N LYS A 60 -13.64 -7.28 2.05
CA LYS A 60 -14.19 -6.89 3.35
C LYS A 60 -13.40 -5.75 4.03
N GLY A 61 -12.46 -5.11 3.32
CA GLY A 61 -11.53 -4.14 3.92
C GLY A 61 -10.37 -4.79 4.68
N GLU A 62 -10.13 -6.09 4.51
CA GLU A 62 -9.00 -6.78 5.14
C GLU A 62 -7.68 -6.43 4.44
N LEU A 63 -6.66 -6.03 5.21
CA LEU A 63 -5.32 -5.77 4.67
C LEU A 63 -4.65 -7.08 4.26
N ARG A 64 -4.26 -7.17 2.98
CA ARG A 64 -3.43 -8.26 2.47
C ARG A 64 -1.97 -8.05 2.87
N ASN A 65 -1.13 -9.06 2.65
CA ASN A 65 0.30 -9.03 3.01
C ASN A 65 1.03 -7.81 2.42
N TYR A 66 0.65 -7.37 1.21
CA TYR A 66 1.23 -6.18 0.59
C TYR A 66 0.84 -4.88 1.33
N GLY A 67 -0.43 -4.74 1.72
CA GLY A 67 -0.91 -3.62 2.52
C GLY A 67 -0.30 -3.60 3.93
N ARG A 68 -0.15 -4.77 4.57
CA ARG A 68 0.53 -4.89 5.87
C ARG A 68 1.98 -4.40 5.82
N ARG A 69 2.73 -4.78 4.78
CA ARG A 69 4.11 -4.30 4.56
C ARG A 69 4.20 -2.79 4.40
N VAL A 70 3.22 -2.17 3.74
CA VAL A 70 3.18 -0.70 3.56
C VAL A 70 2.98 0.00 4.90
N LEU A 71 2.10 -0.54 5.74
CA LEU A 71 1.84 0.00 7.06
C LEU A 71 2.93 -0.32 8.09
N GLY A 72 3.87 -1.22 7.77
CA GLY A 72 4.90 -1.69 8.69
C GLY A 72 4.36 -2.61 9.78
N LEU A 73 3.24 -3.29 9.51
CA LEU A 73 2.59 -4.26 10.39
C LEU A 73 3.07 -5.71 10.14
N ALA A 74 4.09 -5.88 9.30
CA ALA A 74 4.66 -7.15 8.86
C ALA A 74 6.18 -7.05 8.80
#